data_AF-A0A108EBJ1-F1
#
_entry.id   AF-A0A108EBJ1-F1
#
_cell.length_a   1.000
_cell.length_b   1.000
_cell.length_c   1.000
_cell.angle_alpha   90.00
_cell.angle_beta   90.00
_cell.angle_gamma   90.00
#
_symmetry.space_group_name_H-M   'P 1'
#
loop_
_entity.id
_entity.type
_entity.pdbx_description
1 polymer ?
#
loop_
_entity_poly.entity_id
_entity_poly.type
_entity_poly.pdbx_seq_one_letter_code
_entity_poly.pdbx_strand_id
1 'polypeptide(L)'
;MDTVEVISRNEAINEASVIDGTTLIRRLTSLRRPDPREAACVTNPPLTAYGAYRQGVDDYAARRANPYRAGSRFWALWEEGRIEAETDGR
;
A
#
# COMPACT_ATOMS: atom_id res chain seq x y z
N MET A 1 23.04 5.64 29.66
CA MET A 1 22.56 4.24 29.52
C MET A 1 21.25 4.24 30.28
N ASP A 2 20.14 4.38 29.56
CA ASP A 2 18.83 4.57 30.18
C ASP A 2 18.19 3.22 30.47
N THR A 3 17.88 2.99 31.74
CA THR A 3 17.19 1.79 32.21
C THR A 3 15.70 2.10 32.34
N VAL A 4 14.88 1.33 31.65
CA VAL A 4 13.42 1.43 31.73
C VAL A 4 12.94 0.64 32.94
N GLU A 5 12.34 1.32 33.92
CA GLU A 5 11.68 0.66 35.04
C GLU A 5 10.36 0.02 34.57
N VAL A 6 10.25 -1.30 34.68
CA VAL A 6 9.01 -2.03 34.39
C VAL A 6 8.17 -2.07 35.67
N ILE A 7 7.12 -1.25 35.70
CA ILE A 7 6.17 -1.23 36.81
C ILE A 7 5.12 -2.32 36.57
N SER A 8 5.27 -3.46 37.24
CA SER A 8 4.24 -4.52 37.27
C SER A 8 3.14 -4.12 38.25
N ARG A 9 1.94 -3.82 37.76
CA ARG A 9 0.75 -3.60 38.59
C ARG A 9 -0.11 -4.85 38.62
N ASN A 10 -0.49 -5.30 39.81
CA ASN A 10 -1.34 -6.46 40.02
C ASN A 10 -2.83 -6.05 40.02
N GLU A 11 -3.25 -5.33 38.98
CA GLU A 11 -4.65 -4.94 38.78
C GLU A 11 -5.38 -6.04 38.00
N ALA A 12 -6.63 -6.31 38.36
CA ALA A 12 -7.45 -7.29 37.64
C ALA A 12 -7.70 -6.78 36.21
N ILE A 13 -7.41 -7.62 35.21
CA ILE A 13 -7.64 -7.28 33.81
C ILE A 13 -9.14 -7.12 33.61
N ASN A 14 -9.57 -5.92 33.19
CA ASN A 14 -10.94 -5.70 32.78
C ASN A 14 -11.19 -6.46 31.47
N GLU A 15 -11.95 -7.54 31.51
CA GLU A 15 -12.24 -8.37 30.32
C GLU A 15 -12.92 -7.57 29.20
N ALA A 16 -13.67 -6.51 29.52
CA ALA A 16 -14.26 -5.62 28.52
C ALA A 16 -13.22 -4.75 27.79
N SER A 17 -12.00 -4.65 28.32
CA SER A 17 -10.85 -3.96 27.70
C SER A 17 -9.89 -4.92 26.97
N VAL A 18 -10.15 -6.24 27.06
CA VAL A 18 -9.34 -7.25 26.37
C VAL A 18 -9.78 -7.32 24.91
N ILE A 19 -8.89 -6.86 24.03
CA ILE A 19 -9.10 -7.00 22.60
C ILE A 19 -8.83 -8.47 22.23
N ASP A 20 -9.87 -9.19 21.79
CA ASP A 20 -9.70 -10.49 21.16
C ASP A 20 -8.92 -10.30 19.84
N GLY A 21 -7.64 -10.66 19.88
CA GLY A 21 -6.74 -10.57 18.73
C GLY A 21 -7.25 -11.33 17.52
N THR A 22 -7.97 -12.44 17.73
CA THR A 22 -8.56 -13.25 16.66
C THR A 22 -9.67 -12.50 15.95
N THR A 23 -10.57 -11.87 16.70
CA THR A 23 -11.64 -11.03 16.16
C THR A 23 -11.09 -9.77 15.51
N LEU A 24 -10.02 -9.16 16.06
CA LEU A 24 -9.35 -8.01 15.46
C LEU A 24 -8.73 -8.36 14.11
N ILE A 25 -7.95 -9.45 14.05
CA ILE A 25 -7.35 -9.96 12.82
C ILE A 25 -8.47 -10.28 11.82
N ARG A 26 -9.51 -11.00 12.24
CA ARG A 26 -10.64 -11.36 11.37
C ARG A 26 -11.32 -10.11 10.80
N ARG A 27 -11.59 -9.09 11.61
CA ARG A 27 -12.15 -7.80 11.15
C ARG A 27 -11.23 -7.10 10.15
N LEU A 28 -9.94 -7.01 10.44
CA LEU A 28 -8.94 -6.41 9.53
C LEU A 28 -8.87 -7.17 8.19
N THR A 29 -8.87 -8.50 8.24
CA THR A 29 -8.86 -9.33 7.02
C THR A 29 -10.19 -9.30 6.28
N SER A 30 -11.33 -9.17 6.96
CA SER A 30 -12.65 -9.10 6.31
C SER A 30 -12.94 -7.73 5.70
N LEU A 31 -12.32 -6.66 6.23
CA LEU A 31 -12.37 -5.32 5.64
C LEU A 31 -11.40 -5.16 4.48
N ARG A 32 -10.41 -6.04 4.36
CA ARG A 32 -9.68 -6.29 3.11
C ARG A 32 -10.63 -6.99 2.13
N ARG A 33 -11.52 -6.22 1.50
CA ARG A 33 -11.85 -6.54 0.11
C ARG A 33 -10.51 -6.59 -0.66
N PRO A 34 -10.29 -7.54 -1.58
CA PRO A 34 -9.22 -7.36 -2.54
C PRO A 34 -9.45 -5.99 -3.17
N ASP A 35 -8.46 -5.10 -3.02
CA ASP A 35 -8.51 -3.80 -3.66
C ASP A 35 -8.74 -4.09 -5.16
N PRO A 36 -9.66 -3.40 -5.86
CA PRO A 36 -9.79 -3.50 -7.32
C PRO A 36 -8.47 -3.32 -8.10
N ARG A 37 -7.37 -2.98 -7.41
CA ARG A 37 -5.96 -3.08 -7.82
C ARG A 37 -5.39 -4.50 -8.01
N GLU A 38 -6.19 -5.55 -8.21
CA GLU A 38 -5.72 -6.76 -8.93
C GLU A 38 -5.64 -6.52 -10.46
N ALA A 39 -5.48 -5.28 -10.91
CA ALA A 39 -5.17 -5.02 -12.29
C ALA A 39 -3.79 -5.61 -12.62
N ALA A 40 -3.70 -6.39 -13.70
CA ALA A 40 -2.46 -7.04 -14.08
C ALA A 40 -1.36 -6.00 -14.32
N CYS A 41 -0.23 -6.17 -13.64
CA CYS A 41 0.98 -5.42 -13.91
C CYS A 41 1.64 -5.92 -15.19
N VAL A 42 2.39 -5.04 -15.86
CA VAL A 42 3.28 -5.46 -16.95
C VAL A 42 4.43 -6.29 -16.36
N THR A 43 4.71 -7.44 -16.97
CA THR A 43 5.70 -8.42 -16.47
C THR A 43 7.13 -7.89 -16.53
N ASN A 44 7.47 -7.13 -17.57
CA ASN A 44 8.82 -6.58 -17.79
C ASN A 44 8.72 -5.05 -17.95
N PRO A 45 8.51 -4.31 -16.85
CA PRO A 45 8.42 -2.87 -16.93
C PRO A 45 9.78 -2.25 -17.25
N PRO A 46 9.83 -1.11 -17.96
CA PRO A 46 11.09 -0.45 -18.27
C PRO A 46 11.81 0.01 -16.99
N LEU A 47 13.12 -0.20 -16.90
CA LEU A 47 13.96 0.20 -15.77
C LEU A 47 14.71 1.51 -16.02
N THR A 48 14.14 2.39 -16.84
CA THR A 48 14.64 3.74 -17.10
C THR A 48 13.67 4.76 -16.52
N ALA A 49 14.18 5.91 -16.09
CA ALA A 49 13.34 6.92 -15.43
C ALA A 49 12.21 7.41 -16.36
N TYR A 50 12.55 7.77 -17.59
CA TYR A 50 11.56 8.19 -18.59
C TYR A 50 10.62 7.04 -18.99
N GLY A 51 11.13 5.81 -19.06
CA GLY A 51 10.31 4.63 -19.34
C GLY A 51 9.26 4.38 -18.27
N ALA A 52 9.60 4.50 -16.98
CA ALA A 52 8.66 4.34 -15.88
C ALA A 52 7.55 5.39 -15.90
N TYR A 53 7.90 6.64 -16.20
CA TYR A 53 6.94 7.72 -16.37
C TYR A 53 5.98 7.46 -17.55
N ARG A 54 6.51 7.15 -18.73
CA ARG A 54 5.73 6.78 -19.93
C ARG A 54 4.79 5.61 -19.68
N GLN A 55 5.27 4.61 -18.94
CA GLN A 55 4.48 3.45 -18.56
C GLN A 55 3.29 3.84 -17.67
N GLY A 56 3.45 4.80 -16.76
CA GLY A 56 2.36 5.34 -15.94
C GLY A 56 1.24 5.96 -16.76
N VAL A 57 1.60 6.74 -17.78
CA VAL A 57 0.65 7.31 -18.75
C VAL A 57 -0.12 6.22 -19.49
N ASP A 58 0.61 5.25 -20.05
CA ASP A 58 0.01 4.15 -20.84
C ASP A 58 -0.87 3.22 -19.97
N ASP A 59 -0.48 3.01 -18.71
CA ASP A 59 -1.20 2.16 -17.75
C ASP A 59 -2.46 2.81 -17.22
N TYR A 60 -2.52 4.15 -17.12
CA TYR A 60 -3.74 4.86 -16.75
C TYR A 60 -4.88 4.57 -17.74
N ALA A 61 -4.62 4.73 -19.04
CA ALA A 61 -5.60 4.44 -20.09
C ALA A 61 -6.05 2.96 -20.09
N ALA A 62 -5.12 2.06 -19.80
CA ALA A 62 -5.38 0.62 -19.75
C ALA A 62 -5.87 0.10 -18.38
N ARG A 63 -6.02 0.98 -17.38
CA ARG A 63 -6.37 0.64 -16.00
C ARG A 63 -5.49 -0.45 -15.39
N ARG A 64 -4.19 -0.43 -15.67
CA ARG A 64 -3.21 -1.38 -15.12
C ARG A 64 -2.63 -0.90 -13.79
N ALA A 65 -2.17 -1.84 -12.96
CA ALA A 65 -1.53 -1.52 -11.70
C ALA A 65 -0.04 -1.21 -11.89
N ASN A 66 0.53 -0.51 -10.91
CA ASN A 66 1.94 -0.15 -10.89
C ASN A 66 2.82 -1.41 -10.79
N PRO A 67 3.69 -1.68 -11.78
CA PRO A 67 4.53 -2.88 -11.80
C PRO A 67 5.77 -2.76 -10.89
N TYR A 68 6.08 -1.56 -10.38
CA TYR A 68 7.27 -1.31 -9.58
C TYR A 68 7.03 -1.54 -8.09
N ARG A 69 8.10 -1.89 -7.36
CA ARG A 69 8.04 -2.04 -5.91
C ARG A 69 7.65 -0.72 -5.24
N ALA A 70 6.64 -0.76 -4.37
CA ALA A 70 6.20 0.39 -3.58
C ALA A 70 7.38 1.05 -2.84
N GLY A 71 7.45 2.38 -2.91
CA GLY A 71 8.52 3.19 -2.32
C GLY A 71 9.82 3.25 -3.14
N SER A 72 9.89 2.57 -4.30
CA SER A 72 11.02 2.73 -5.22
C SER A 72 10.92 4.03 -6.03
N ARG A 73 12.04 4.51 -6.58
CA ARG A 73 12.06 5.67 -7.47
C ARG A 73 11.19 5.48 -8.71
N PHE A 74 11.21 4.29 -9.30
CA PHE A 74 10.38 3.99 -10.48
C PHE A 74 8.89 3.95 -10.14
N TRP A 75 8.53 3.53 -8.93
CA TRP A 75 7.14 3.60 -8.46
C TRP A 75 6.63 5.04 -8.45
N ALA A 76 7.42 5.98 -7.95
CA ALA A 76 7.06 7.41 -7.91
C ALA A 76 6.95 8.02 -9.32
N LEU A 77 7.87 7.69 -10.23
CA LEU A 77 7.84 8.18 -11.61
C LEU A 77 6.64 7.64 -12.40
N TRP A 78 6.29 6.37 -12.19
CA TRP A 78 5.06 5.80 -12.76
C TRP A 78 3.82 6.53 -12.24
N GLU A 79 3.77 6.82 -10.93
CA GLU A 79 2.64 7.52 -10.33
C GLU A 79 2.49 8.95 -10.87
N GLU A 80 3.61 9.64 -11.10
CA GLU A 80 3.64 10.96 -11.75
C GLU A 80 3.01 10.91 -13.15
N GLY A 81 3.44 9.98 -14.01
CA GLY A 81 2.85 9.81 -15.34
C GLY A 81 1.37 9.41 -15.31
N ARG A 82 0.97 8.58 -14.35
CA ARG A 82 -0.45 8.20 -14.16
C ARG A 82 -1.30 9.42 -13.77
N ILE A 83 -0.81 10.26 -12.86
CA ILE A 83 -1.50 11.47 -12.41
C ILE A 83 -1.61 12.47 -13.57
N GLU A 84 -0.54 12.66 -14.34
CA GLU A 84 -0.57 13.55 -15.51
C GLU A 84 -1.62 13.11 -16.54
N ALA A 85 -1.66 11.81 -16.85
CA ALA A 85 -2.67 11.27 -17.75
C ALA A 85 -4.11 11.40 -17.21
N GLU A 86 -4.28 11.36 -15.89
CA GLU A 86 -5.56 11.62 -15.23
C GLU A 86 -5.97 13.10 -15.34
N THR A 87 -5.01 14.02 -15.25
CA THR A 87 -5.28 15.46 -15.31
C THR A 87 -5.43 16.01 -16.73
N ASP A 88 -4.71 15.47 -17.71
CA ASP A 88 -4.75 15.91 -19.11
C ASP A 88 -6.05 15.54 -19.84
N GLY A 89 -6.73 14.48 -19.39
CA GLY A 89 -8.01 14.06 -19.96
C GLY A 89 -9.23 14.87 -19.51
N ARG A 90 -9.02 15.96 -18.75
CA ARG A 90 -10.06 16.73 -18.05
C ARG A 90 -10.18 18.15 -18.59
#